data_AF-A0A182EGX3-F1
#
_entry.id   AF-A0A182EGX3-F1
#
_cell.length_a   1.000
_cell.length_b   1.000
_cell.length_c   1.000
_cell.angle_alpha   90.00
_cell.angle_beta   90.00
_cell.angle_gamma   90.00
#
_symmetry.space_group_name_H-M   'P 1'
#
loop_
_entity.id
_entity.type
_entity.pdbx_description
1 polymer ?
#
loop_
_entity_poly.entity_id
_entity_poly.type
_entity_poly.pdbx_seq_one_letter_code
_entity_poly.pdbx_strand_id
1 'polypeptide(L)'
;MREKRKSESVNPSHLLLVVTNVTREKSKYEASPLRERHMAHRWQAGIGNCPGCNERGIENFLLKLDPRQWFDGLNSTTEAVTCALEIALIIASILATVLICTKCVIPLARCTISLGKPPKK
;
A
#
# COMPACT_ATOMS: atom_id res chain seq x y z
N MET A 1 29.70 -51.26 1.82
CA MET A 1 30.70 -50.72 0.87
C MET A 1 30.19 -49.39 0.33
N ARG A 2 31.02 -48.34 0.37
CA ARG A 2 30.77 -46.99 -0.20
C ARG A 2 30.88 -47.05 -1.72
N GLU A 3 29.95 -46.45 -2.44
CA GLU A 3 30.16 -46.08 -3.84
C GLU A 3 29.73 -44.64 -4.10
N LYS A 4 30.46 -43.98 -4.99
CA LYS A 4 30.83 -42.57 -4.94
C LYS A 4 29.80 -41.68 -5.67
N ARG A 5 29.43 -40.55 -5.08
CA ARG A 5 28.84 -39.42 -5.81
C ARG A 5 29.90 -38.87 -6.77
N LYS A 6 29.62 -38.90 -8.07
CA LYS A 6 30.41 -38.25 -9.11
C LYS A 6 30.18 -36.74 -8.99
N SER A 7 31.18 -36.03 -8.49
CA SER A 7 31.22 -34.57 -8.47
C SER A 7 31.49 -34.08 -9.89
N GLU A 8 30.45 -33.63 -10.58
CA GLU A 8 30.59 -32.94 -11.87
C GLU A 8 31.12 -31.53 -11.58
N SER A 9 32.39 -31.32 -11.94
CA SER A 9 33.10 -30.05 -11.77
C SER A 9 32.53 -29.04 -12.78
N VAL A 10 31.61 -28.19 -12.33
CA VAL A 10 31.14 -27.05 -13.11
C VAL A 10 32.29 -26.06 -13.26
N ASN A 11 32.79 -25.94 -14.49
CA ASN A 11 33.91 -25.07 -14.81
C ASN A 11 33.54 -23.60 -14.53
N PRO A 12 34.27 -22.90 -13.63
CA PRO A 12 33.92 -21.54 -13.20
C PRO A 12 33.98 -20.50 -14.34
N SER A 13 34.70 -20.80 -15.43
CA SER A 13 34.75 -19.94 -16.63
C SER A 13 33.42 -19.91 -17.39
N HIS A 14 32.63 -20.99 -17.34
CA HIS A 14 31.34 -21.07 -18.03
C HIS A 14 30.24 -20.30 -17.27
N LEU A 15 30.33 -20.26 -15.93
CA LEU A 15 29.42 -19.51 -15.08
C LEU A 15 29.63 -17.99 -15.24
N LEU A 16 30.90 -17.57 -15.33
CA LEU A 16 31.25 -16.16 -15.50
C LEU A 16 30.74 -15.61 -16.83
N LEU A 17 30.81 -16.39 -17.92
CA LEU A 17 30.36 -15.97 -19.26
C LEU A 17 28.84 -15.75 -19.32
N VAL A 18 28.06 -16.62 -18.68
CA VAL A 18 26.60 -16.49 -18.59
C VAL A 18 26.22 -15.26 -17.76
N VAL A 19 26.88 -15.03 -16.63
CA VAL A 19 26.63 -13.86 -15.77
C VAL A 19 27.01 -12.56 -16.48
N THR A 20 28.12 -12.54 -17.25
CA THR A 20 28.51 -11.35 -18.04
C THR A 20 27.60 -11.09 -19.23
N ASN A 21 27.02 -12.12 -19.86
CA ASN A 21 26.08 -11.94 -20.97
C ASN A 21 24.70 -11.48 -20.48
N VAL A 22 24.22 -12.00 -19.34
CA VAL A 22 22.95 -11.56 -18.72
C VAL A 22 23.03 -10.11 -18.23
N THR A 23 24.20 -9.63 -17.81
CA THR A 23 24.40 -8.23 -17.35
C THR A 23 24.64 -7.23 -18.48
N ARG A 24 24.74 -7.69 -19.74
CA ARG A 24 25.04 -6.84 -20.92
C ARG A 24 23.83 -6.50 -21.78
N GLU A 25 22.61 -6.77 -21.33
CA GLU A 25 21.42 -6.10 -21.88
C GLU A 25 21.06 -4.91 -21.00
N LYS A 26 21.86 -3.85 -21.12
CA LYS A 26 21.48 -2.53 -20.66
C LYS A 26 20.35 -2.06 -21.57
N SER A 27 19.11 -2.31 -21.16
CA SER A 27 17.93 -1.75 -21.80
C SER A 27 18.11 -0.23 -21.86
N LYS A 28 18.34 0.29 -23.07
CA LYS A 28 18.30 1.73 -23.31
C LYS A 28 16.86 2.14 -23.07
N TYR A 29 16.60 2.79 -21.95
CA TYR A 29 15.31 3.44 -21.75
C TYR A 29 15.27 4.65 -22.69
N GLU A 30 14.43 4.58 -23.71
CA GLU A 30 14.12 5.74 -24.53
C GLU A 30 12.83 6.32 -23.97
N ALA A 31 12.95 7.37 -23.15
CA ALA A 31 11.78 8.07 -22.63
C ALA A 31 11.21 8.93 -23.75
N SER A 32 10.20 8.41 -24.46
CA SER A 32 9.41 9.25 -25.36
C SER A 32 8.83 10.43 -24.57
N PRO A 33 8.98 11.68 -25.05
CA PRO A 33 8.41 12.82 -24.35
C PRO A 33 6.90 12.62 -24.22
N LEU A 34 6.41 12.67 -22.98
CA LEU A 34 4.99 12.58 -22.69
C LEU A 34 4.27 13.72 -23.44
N ARG A 35 3.29 13.35 -24.26
CA ARG A 35 2.43 14.30 -24.97
C ARG A 35 1.92 15.33 -23.98
N GLU A 36 2.20 16.61 -24.22
CA GLU A 36 1.82 17.72 -23.34
C GLU A 36 0.34 17.61 -22.97
N ARG A 37 0.09 17.18 -21.73
CA ARG A 37 -1.24 17.29 -21.15
C ARG A 37 -1.47 18.77 -20.90
N HIS A 38 -2.46 19.33 -21.58
CA HIS A 38 -3.04 20.61 -21.20
C HIS A 38 -3.68 20.42 -19.82
N MET A 39 -2.87 20.59 -18.78
CA MET A 39 -3.33 20.62 -17.40
C MET A 39 -4.27 21.83 -17.28
N ALA A 40 -5.51 21.59 -16.84
CA ALA A 40 -6.42 22.66 -16.47
C ALA A 40 -5.72 23.56 -15.44
N HIS A 41 -5.72 24.87 -15.72
CA HIS A 41 -5.15 25.97 -14.93
C HIS A 41 -3.83 25.67 -14.21
N ARG A 42 -2.74 26.32 -14.68
CA ARG A 42 -1.44 26.36 -14.00
C ARG A 42 -1.63 26.42 -12.49
N TRP A 43 -1.07 25.45 -11.76
CA TRP A 43 -0.85 25.60 -10.33
C TRP A 43 -0.06 26.89 -10.14
N GLN A 44 -0.72 27.92 -9.63
CA GLN A 44 -0.05 29.15 -9.27
C GLN A 44 0.70 28.87 -7.98
N ALA A 45 2.00 28.59 -8.10
CA ALA A 45 2.90 28.61 -6.96
C ALA A 45 3.03 30.07 -6.51
N GLY A 46 2.06 30.53 -5.72
CA GLY A 46 2.13 31.80 -5.02
C GLY A 46 2.83 31.62 -3.69
N ILE A 47 3.70 32.56 -3.31
CA ILE A 47 4.16 32.70 -1.93
C ILE A 47 2.99 33.34 -1.18
N GLY A 48 2.21 32.54 -0.47
CA GLY A 48 1.16 32.99 0.43
C GLY A 48 1.55 32.66 1.87
N ASN A 49 1.21 33.53 2.82
CA ASN A 49 1.29 33.18 4.23
C ASN A 49 0.11 32.26 4.57
N CYS A 50 0.37 30.96 4.68
CA CYS A 50 -0.61 29.96 5.10
C CYS A 50 -0.22 29.42 6.49
N PRO A 51 -0.90 29.86 7.57
CA PRO A 51 -0.63 29.34 8.90
C PRO A 51 -0.91 27.83 8.93
N GLY A 52 -0.03 27.02 9.49
CA GLY A 52 -0.22 25.56 9.53
C GLY A 52 0.27 24.79 8.30
N CYS A 53 0.75 25.46 7.25
CA CYS A 53 1.17 24.78 6.02
C CYS A 53 2.62 24.32 6.08
N ASN A 54 2.87 23.05 5.74
CA ASN A 54 4.20 22.44 5.68
C ASN A 54 5.04 22.60 6.97
N GLU A 55 4.36 22.80 8.10
CA GLU A 55 4.99 22.87 9.41
C GLU A 55 5.57 21.49 9.76
N ARG A 56 6.90 21.42 9.86
CA ARG A 56 7.63 20.23 10.30
C ARG A 56 7.89 20.35 11.80
N GLY A 57 7.53 19.33 12.58
CA GLY A 57 7.78 19.31 14.02
C GLY A 57 6.86 18.33 14.76
N ILE A 58 7.31 17.82 15.92
CA ILE A 58 6.52 16.93 16.79
C ILE A 58 5.46 17.74 17.54
N GLU A 59 5.76 18.97 17.89
CA GLU A 59 4.87 19.95 18.50
C GLU A 59 3.59 20.18 17.66
N ASN A 60 3.72 20.30 16.34
CA ASN A 60 2.56 20.45 15.44
C ASN A 60 1.76 19.16 15.29
N PHE A 61 2.42 18.01 15.40
CA PHE A 61 1.74 16.72 15.46
C PHE A 61 0.93 16.57 16.76
N LEU A 62 1.50 16.98 17.90
CA LEU A 62 0.82 16.94 19.20
C LEU A 62 -0.36 17.92 19.26
N LEU A 63 -0.24 19.10 18.66
CA LEU A 63 -1.36 20.04 18.53
C LEU A 63 -2.50 19.41 17.71
N LYS A 64 -2.20 18.82 16.54
CA LYS A 64 -3.22 18.13 15.73
C LYS A 64 -3.82 16.88 16.37
N LEU A 65 -3.14 16.29 17.36
CA LEU A 65 -3.66 15.19 18.16
C LEU A 65 -4.61 15.64 19.28
N ASP A 66 -4.66 16.94 19.61
CA ASP A 66 -5.57 17.43 20.64
C ASP A 66 -7.03 17.31 20.16
N PRO A 67 -7.87 16.50 20.83
CA PRO A 67 -9.28 16.33 20.47
C PRO A 67 -10.08 17.63 20.51
N ARG A 68 -9.60 18.64 21.22
CA ARG A 68 -10.23 19.96 21.26
C ARG A 68 -10.16 20.68 19.92
N GLN A 69 -9.13 20.39 19.11
CA GLN A 69 -8.89 21.04 17.82
C GLN A 69 -9.48 20.27 16.63
N TRP A 70 -9.98 19.05 16.81
CA TRP A 70 -10.49 18.23 15.70
C TRP A 70 -11.72 18.81 15.01
N PHE A 71 -12.49 19.62 15.75
CA PHE A 71 -13.70 20.26 15.25
C PHE A 71 -13.48 21.74 14.89
N ASP A 72 -12.25 22.25 15.01
CA ASP A 72 -11.90 23.61 14.60
C ASP A 72 -12.04 23.70 13.08
N GLY A 73 -13.03 24.49 12.63
CA GLY A 73 -13.35 24.66 11.20
C GLY A 73 -14.78 24.26 10.81
N LEU A 74 -15.54 23.62 11.70
CA LEU A 74 -16.97 23.38 11.50
C LEU A 74 -17.77 24.67 11.77
N ASN A 75 -17.87 25.52 10.76
CA ASN A 75 -18.53 26.83 10.88
C ASN A 75 -19.99 26.80 10.39
N SER A 76 -20.41 25.71 9.74
CA SER A 76 -21.77 25.53 9.24
C SER A 76 -22.41 24.24 9.77
N THR A 77 -23.72 24.29 10.04
CA THR A 77 -24.52 23.11 10.40
C THR A 77 -24.39 21.98 9.37
N THR A 78 -24.25 22.34 8.10
CA THR A 78 -24.07 21.35 7.01
C THR A 78 -22.73 20.61 7.10
N GLU A 79 -21.65 21.29 7.48
CA GLU A 79 -20.32 20.70 7.70
C GLU A 79 -20.36 19.77 8.93
N ALA A 80 -21.04 20.17 10.00
CA ALA A 80 -21.18 19.34 11.19
C ALA A 80 -21.97 18.05 10.91
N VAL A 81 -23.07 18.14 10.16
CA VAL A 81 -23.89 16.98 9.78
C VAL A 81 -23.12 16.03 8.86
N THR A 82 -22.39 16.56 7.88
CA THR A 82 -21.57 15.73 6.98
C THR A 82 -20.42 15.06 7.73
N CYS A 83 -19.74 15.76 8.63
CA CYS A 83 -18.73 15.17 9.52
C CYS A 83 -19.31 14.04 10.39
N ALA A 84 -20.48 14.25 11.00
CA ALA A 84 -21.14 13.20 11.80
C ALA A 84 -21.52 11.97 10.95
N LEU A 85 -21.99 12.20 9.72
CA LEU A 85 -22.31 11.13 8.77
C LEU A 85 -21.06 10.34 8.38
N GLU A 86 -19.94 11.02 8.09
CA GLU A 86 -18.67 10.37 7.77
C GLU A 86 -18.20 9.47 8.91
N ILE A 87 -18.24 9.96 10.15
CA ILE A 87 -17.88 9.18 11.34
C ILE A 87 -18.79 7.95 11.47
N ALA A 88 -20.10 8.12 11.29
CA ALA A 88 -21.05 7.02 11.36
C ALA A 88 -20.79 5.95 10.29
N LEU A 89 -20.47 6.35 9.06
CA LEU A 89 -20.14 5.43 7.97
C LEU A 89 -18.85 4.67 8.24
N ILE A 90 -17.82 5.32 8.80
CA ILE A 90 -16.57 4.65 9.17
C ILE A 90 -16.86 3.57 10.22
N ILE A 91 -17.59 3.90 11.29
CA ILE A 91 -17.93 2.94 12.34
C ILE A 91 -18.73 1.76 11.76
N ALA A 92 -19.74 2.05 10.92
CA ALA A 92 -20.53 1.03 10.26
C ALA A 92 -19.68 0.12 9.37
N SER A 93 -18.72 0.68 8.61
CA SER A 93 -17.82 -0.10 7.75
C SER A 93 -16.91 -1.03 8.54
N ILE A 94 -16.40 -0.59 9.70
CA ILE A 94 -15.55 -1.40 10.59
C ILE A 94 -16.38 -2.56 11.14
N LEU A 95 -17.58 -2.28 11.66
CA LEU A 95 -18.49 -3.31 12.17
C LEU A 95 -18.87 -4.33 11.09
N ALA A 96 -19.24 -3.87 9.90
CA ALA A 96 -19.54 -4.74 8.76
C ALA A 96 -18.34 -5.63 8.41
N THR A 97 -17.14 -5.07 8.36
CA THR A 97 -15.90 -5.82 8.10
C THR A 97 -15.66 -6.90 9.16
N VAL A 98 -15.80 -6.58 10.45
CA VAL A 98 -15.65 -7.55 11.55
C VAL A 98 -16.70 -8.65 11.44
N LEU A 99 -17.95 -8.31 11.13
CA LEU A 99 -19.02 -9.28 10.96
C LEU A 99 -18.79 -10.20 9.76
N ILE A 100 -18.37 -9.67 8.62
CA ILE A 100 -18.04 -10.47 7.42
C ILE A 100 -16.87 -11.40 7.72
N CYS A 101 -15.81 -10.90 8.34
CA CYS A 101 -14.67 -11.74 8.72
C CYS A 101 -15.09 -12.85 9.69
N THR A 102 -15.85 -12.53 10.73
CA THR A 102 -16.21 -13.51 11.77
C THR A 102 -17.31 -14.50 11.35
N LYS A 103 -18.31 -14.05 10.60
CA LYS A 103 -19.49 -14.86 10.23
C LYS A 103 -19.44 -15.44 8.82
N CYS A 104 -18.63 -14.90 7.92
CA CYS A 104 -18.53 -15.40 6.55
C CYS A 104 -17.17 -16.05 6.29
N VAL A 105 -16.06 -15.36 6.60
CA VAL A 105 -14.71 -15.86 6.27
C VAL A 105 -14.30 -17.04 7.15
N ILE A 106 -14.51 -16.98 8.47
CA ILE A 106 -14.18 -18.09 9.38
C ILE A 106 -14.88 -19.41 9.00
N PRO A 107 -16.20 -19.46 8.77
CA PRO A 107 -16.85 -20.72 8.39
C PRO A 107 -16.43 -21.20 6.99
N LEU A 108 -16.25 -20.30 6.01
CA LEU A 108 -15.76 -20.68 4.69
C LEU A 108 -14.32 -21.26 4.75
N ALA A 109 -13.45 -20.67 5.56
CA ALA A 109 -12.11 -21.20 5.82
C ALA A 109 -12.16 -22.58 6.49
N ARG A 110 -13.09 -22.81 7.42
CA ARG A 110 -13.29 -24.13 8.03
C ARG A 110 -13.79 -25.17 7.03
N CYS A 111 -14.70 -24.79 6.12
CA CYS A 111 -15.23 -25.66 5.08
C CYS A 111 -14.17 -26.05 4.03
N THR A 112 -13.30 -25.12 3.63
CA THR A 112 -12.23 -25.41 2.66
C THR A 112 -11.16 -26.34 3.23
N ILE A 113 -10.84 -26.22 4.52
CA ILE A 113 -9.89 -27.12 5.20
C ILE A 113 -10.48 -28.53 5.40
N SER A 114 -11.80 -28.67 5.61
CA SER A 114 -12.44 -29.98 5.75
C SER A 114 -12.61 -30.72 4.43
N LEU A 115 -12.84 -30.02 3.31
CA LEU A 115 -12.90 -30.61 1.96
C LEU A 115 -11.52 -31.08 1.46
N GLY A 116 -10.42 -30.52 1.98
CA GLY A 116 -9.05 -30.90 1.60
C GLY A 116 -8.54 -32.21 2.23
N LYS A 117 -9.33 -32.91 3.06
CA LYS A 117 -8.92 -34.20 3.63
C LYS A 117 -9.27 -35.33 2.65
N PRO A 118 -8.28 -35.96 1.97
CA PRO A 118 -8.58 -37.13 1.16
C PRO A 118 -9.12 -38.26 2.04
N PRO A 119 -10.08 -39.07 1.55
CA PRO A 119 -10.61 -40.20 2.30
C PRO A 119 -9.46 -41.11 2.72
N LYS A 120 -9.36 -41.42 4.03
CA LYS A 120 -8.39 -42.39 4.53
C LYS A 120 -8.73 -43.75 3.94
N LYS A 121 -7.78 -44.31 3.19
CA LYS A 121 -7.79 -45.67 2.65
C LYS A 121 -7.37 -46.67 3.72
#